data_AF-A0A939YK51-F1
#
_entry.id   AF-A0A939YK51-F1
#
_cell.length_a   1.000
_cell.length_b   1.000
_cell.length_c   1.000
_cell.angle_alpha   90.00
_cell.angle_beta   90.00
_cell.angle_gamma   90.00
#
_symmetry.space_group_name_H-M   'P 1'
#
loop_
_entity.id
_entity.type
_entity.pdbx_description
1 polymer ?
#
loop_
_entity_poly.entity_id
_entity_poly.type
_entity_poly.pdbx_seq_one_letter_code
_entity_poly.pdbx_strand_id
1 'polypeptide(L)'
;MKFIVAVDKEWGIGNKGDLLARVRADLANFRRVTAGKVVVYGSNTLATFPGGKVLPKRTNIVLNWDMDYHPEGATVAHSLDELFEILKQYDTDDVFVIGGASMYRQLIPYCDTGYITFFEKSYEKDVYIPDLDKDPEWIRVSRSETYVSDETTDTEGGLEFYFTEYRRVKRDADGVTALECGAPMTDEAISEALDRLIGAKKPRKALILPPDHTRLYSGGGKITDMLWHKLKDSCEVDIMPALGTHAPMTRDEWEEFFGDIPFEKMIVHNWRTGVERVGEVPAEFVKEVSEGIMNEPVPVEINRRLLDKSYDLIISVGQVVPHEVVGMANYSKNIFVGCGGSGMINASHSLGAFYGMERIMGRDHSPVRKVFDYAEEHFIADLPVVYVLTVCAGGGKTDIRGLYIGRDRSLFERAVAQSRKINLDHLKKPIDKAVVMLDKNEFRSTWLGNKAIYRLRMAMAEGGELVIIAPGVNKFGEDAENDRLIRKYGYCGREKVLELVKSEPELRANLSAAAHLIHGSADGKFRVTYCAGGLTEQEIDNAGFGYMPPREAMEKYRVRELKDGWNDVDGEEVFYVSNPALGLWIFDGEEK
;
A
#
# COMPACT_ATOMS: atom_id res chain seq x y z
N MET A 1 7.22 19.36 -8.63
CA MET A 1 6.26 20.35 -9.19
C MET A 1 5.35 19.66 -10.21
N LYS A 2 4.27 20.30 -10.63
CA LYS A 2 3.34 19.80 -11.65
C LYS A 2 3.30 20.75 -12.85
N PHE A 3 2.84 20.29 -14.00
CA PHE A 3 2.52 21.17 -15.13
C PHE A 3 1.16 20.82 -15.73
N ILE A 4 0.53 21.79 -16.39
CA ILE A 4 -0.77 21.61 -17.06
C ILE A 4 -0.76 22.28 -18.42
N VAL A 5 -1.11 21.54 -19.47
CA VAL A 5 -0.95 21.99 -20.86
C VAL A 5 -1.92 21.30 -21.81
N ALA A 6 -2.37 22.00 -22.84
CA ALA A 6 -3.11 21.41 -23.95
C ALA A 6 -2.16 21.14 -25.12
N VAL A 7 -2.20 19.94 -25.68
CA VAL A 7 -1.35 19.49 -26.79
C VAL A 7 -2.19 19.00 -27.95
N ASP A 8 -1.67 19.09 -29.17
CA ASP A 8 -2.22 18.42 -30.34
C ASP A 8 -1.62 17.01 -30.54
N LYS A 9 -2.08 16.28 -31.56
CA LYS A 9 -1.59 14.91 -31.89
C LYS A 9 -0.07 14.81 -32.10
N GLU A 10 0.62 15.93 -32.31
CA GLU A 10 2.06 16.01 -32.55
C GLU A 10 2.79 16.77 -31.43
N TRP A 11 2.17 16.89 -30.24
CA TRP A 11 2.75 17.51 -29.05
C TRP A 11 3.09 19.01 -29.21
N GLY A 12 2.43 19.69 -30.15
CA GLY A 12 2.46 21.14 -30.25
C GLY A 12 1.49 21.78 -29.26
N ILE A 13 1.81 23.00 -28.82
CA ILE A 13 1.05 23.71 -27.76
C ILE A 13 0.65 25.14 -28.11
N GLY A 14 1.15 25.68 -29.21
CA GLY A 14 0.82 27.05 -29.64
C GLY A 14 1.34 27.39 -31.02
N ASN A 15 0.79 28.47 -31.58
CA ASN A 15 1.18 29.03 -32.87
C ASN A 15 1.17 30.57 -32.80
N LYS A 16 2.27 31.23 -33.18
CA LYS A 16 2.37 32.71 -33.28
C LYS A 16 1.94 33.45 -32.00
N GLY A 17 2.17 32.84 -30.84
CA GLY A 17 1.84 33.41 -29.53
C GLY A 17 0.40 33.19 -29.03
N ASP A 18 -0.43 32.45 -29.77
CA ASP A 18 -1.77 32.04 -29.33
C ASP A 18 -1.85 30.53 -29.08
N LEU A 19 -2.91 30.12 -28.36
CA LEU A 19 -3.24 28.71 -28.14
C LEU A 19 -3.68 28.04 -29.44
N LEU A 20 -3.47 26.73 -29.57
CA LEU A 20 -3.91 25.96 -30.75
C LEU A 20 -5.44 25.92 -30.88
N ALA A 21 -6.14 25.79 -29.76
CA ALA A 21 -7.59 25.86 -29.67
C ALA A 21 -8.00 26.39 -28.29
N ARG A 22 -9.09 27.16 -28.26
CA ARG A 22 -9.79 27.60 -27.06
C ARG A 22 -11.02 26.73 -26.87
N VAL A 23 -10.87 25.72 -26.00
CA VAL A 23 -11.95 24.80 -25.64
C VAL A 23 -12.41 25.13 -24.21
N ARG A 24 -13.70 25.38 -24.03
CA ARG A 24 -14.27 25.83 -22.76
C ARG A 24 -14.09 24.79 -21.65
N ALA A 25 -14.23 23.51 -21.99
CA ALA A 25 -14.00 22.40 -21.08
C ALA A 25 -12.54 22.34 -20.60
N ASP A 26 -11.58 22.55 -21.50
CA ASP A 26 -10.17 22.66 -21.15
C ASP A 26 -9.90 23.86 -20.22
N LEU A 27 -10.40 25.05 -20.58
CA LEU A 27 -10.25 26.25 -19.75
C LEU A 27 -10.91 26.10 -18.37
N ALA A 28 -12.05 25.40 -18.29
CA ALA A 28 -12.71 25.07 -17.03
C ALA A 28 -11.88 24.09 -16.20
N ASN A 29 -11.32 23.05 -16.84
CA ASN A 29 -10.42 22.10 -16.21
C ASN A 29 -9.16 22.78 -15.66
N PHE A 30 -8.49 23.59 -16.49
CA PHE A 30 -7.35 24.41 -16.09
C PHE A 30 -7.69 25.26 -14.86
N ARG A 31 -8.84 25.95 -14.87
CA ARG A 31 -9.28 26.77 -13.74
C ARG A 31 -9.49 25.95 -12.48
N ARG A 32 -10.15 24.79 -12.60
CA ARG A 32 -10.46 23.89 -11.50
C ARG A 32 -9.19 23.33 -10.86
N VAL A 33 -8.23 22.89 -11.68
CA VAL A 33 -6.97 22.27 -11.22
C VAL A 33 -6.05 23.29 -10.55
N THR A 34 -6.00 24.52 -11.05
CA THR A 34 -5.04 25.54 -10.58
C THR A 34 -5.63 26.56 -9.59
N ALA A 35 -6.92 26.50 -9.26
CA ALA A 35 -7.54 27.47 -8.34
C ALA A 35 -6.97 27.32 -6.93
N GLY A 36 -6.57 28.44 -6.30
CA GLY A 36 -5.95 28.46 -4.98
C GLY A 36 -4.52 27.90 -4.94
N LYS A 37 -3.92 27.58 -6.10
CA LYS A 37 -2.58 27.00 -6.24
C LYS A 37 -1.55 28.06 -6.67
N VAL A 38 -0.29 27.66 -6.67
CA VAL A 38 0.83 28.47 -7.18
C VAL A 38 0.98 28.21 -8.68
N VAL A 39 1.03 29.26 -9.49
CA VAL A 39 1.26 29.16 -10.94
C VAL A 39 2.55 29.87 -11.32
N VAL A 40 3.42 29.15 -12.03
CA VAL A 40 4.73 29.62 -12.50
C VAL A 40 4.72 29.73 -14.02
N TYR A 41 5.02 30.92 -14.55
CA TYR A 41 5.03 31.18 -15.99
C TYR A 41 5.94 32.34 -16.38
N GLY A 42 6.16 32.55 -17.68
CA GLY A 42 7.03 33.60 -18.18
C GLY A 42 6.29 34.90 -18.46
N SER A 43 7.03 36.02 -18.55
CA SER A 43 6.47 37.34 -18.88
C SER A 43 5.72 37.37 -20.21
N ASN A 44 6.17 36.61 -21.22
CA ASN A 44 5.45 36.46 -22.50
C ASN A 44 4.06 35.84 -22.31
N THR A 45 3.91 34.90 -21.38
CA THR A 45 2.61 34.31 -21.04
C THR A 45 1.73 35.31 -20.30
N LEU A 46 2.30 36.15 -19.42
CA LEU A 46 1.53 37.20 -18.77
C LEU A 46 0.96 38.20 -19.79
N ALA A 47 1.75 38.54 -20.82
CA ALA A 47 1.33 39.47 -21.87
C ALA A 47 0.12 38.97 -22.69
N THR A 48 -0.11 37.66 -22.76
CA THR A 48 -1.28 37.09 -23.47
C THR A 48 -2.53 37.00 -22.59
N PHE A 49 -2.41 37.22 -21.28
CA PHE A 49 -3.57 37.20 -20.40
C PHE A 49 -4.48 38.40 -20.62
N PRO A 50 -5.80 38.27 -20.41
CA PRO A 50 -6.74 39.36 -20.60
C PRO A 50 -6.34 40.63 -19.83
N GLY A 51 -5.98 41.68 -20.59
CA GLY A 51 -5.53 42.96 -20.04
C GLY A 51 -4.15 42.93 -19.38
N GLY A 52 -3.32 41.92 -19.64
CA GLY A 52 -2.00 41.74 -19.02
C GLY A 52 -2.05 41.48 -17.52
N LYS A 53 -3.22 41.11 -16.99
CA LYS A 53 -3.43 40.89 -15.56
C LYS A 53 -3.17 39.45 -15.19
N VAL A 54 -2.57 39.29 -14.00
CA VAL A 54 -2.33 37.99 -13.38
C VAL A 54 -3.62 37.21 -13.17
N LEU A 55 -3.49 35.89 -12.99
CA LEU A 55 -4.65 35.04 -12.80
C LEU A 55 -5.26 35.23 -11.40
N PRO A 56 -6.55 35.57 -11.27
CA PRO A 56 -7.17 35.82 -9.97
C PRO A 56 -7.28 34.55 -9.13
N LYS A 57 -7.23 34.71 -7.81
CA LYS A 57 -7.33 33.62 -6.81
C LYS A 57 -6.23 32.55 -6.94
N ARG A 58 -5.03 32.97 -7.36
CA ARG A 58 -3.83 32.15 -7.47
C ARG A 58 -2.63 32.94 -6.99
N THR A 59 -1.63 32.24 -6.50
CA THR A 59 -0.31 32.85 -6.26
C THR A 59 0.43 32.83 -7.59
N ASN A 60 0.73 34.00 -8.15
CA ASN A 60 1.35 34.13 -9.46
C ASN A 60 2.84 34.41 -9.31
N ILE A 61 3.68 33.54 -9.88
CA ILE A 61 5.13 33.71 -9.93
C ILE A 61 5.55 33.83 -11.39
N VAL A 62 6.20 34.94 -11.74
CA VAL A 62 6.65 35.22 -13.10
C VAL A 62 8.16 35.11 -13.19
N LEU A 63 8.65 34.25 -14.08
CA LEU A 63 10.07 34.17 -14.40
C LEU A 63 10.42 35.23 -15.46
N ASN A 64 11.26 36.20 -15.09
CA ASN A 64 11.77 37.23 -16.00
C ASN A 64 13.16 37.72 -15.56
N TRP A 65 14.14 37.63 -16.45
CA TRP A 65 15.54 37.99 -16.20
C TRP A 65 15.78 39.50 -16.05
N ASP A 66 14.83 40.34 -16.45
CA ASP A 66 14.92 41.79 -16.31
C ASP A 66 14.63 42.21 -14.86
N MET A 67 15.65 42.75 -14.17
CA MET A 67 15.57 43.19 -12.78
C MET A 67 14.60 44.35 -12.56
N ASP A 68 14.29 45.12 -13.61
CA ASP A 68 13.35 46.25 -13.55
C ASP A 68 11.90 45.81 -13.85
N TYR A 69 11.66 44.52 -14.11
CA TYR A 69 10.34 44.00 -14.42
C TYR A 69 9.54 43.69 -13.16
N HIS A 70 8.52 44.53 -12.89
CA HIS A 70 7.65 44.41 -11.72
C HIS A 70 6.16 44.51 -12.11
N PRO A 71 5.54 43.42 -12.59
CA PRO A 71 4.12 43.41 -12.90
C PRO A 71 3.28 43.48 -11.61
N GLU A 72 2.13 44.15 -11.69
CA GLU A 72 1.21 44.24 -10.56
C GLU A 72 0.59 42.85 -10.25
N GLY A 73 0.67 42.43 -8.98
CA GLY A 73 -0.01 41.23 -8.48
C GLY A 73 0.72 39.89 -8.70
N ALA A 74 2.00 39.90 -9.08
CA ALA A 74 2.83 38.70 -9.13
C ALA A 74 4.17 38.89 -8.42
N THR A 75 4.70 37.80 -7.87
CA THR A 75 6.10 37.70 -7.43
C THR A 75 6.96 37.44 -8.66
N VAL A 76 8.09 38.14 -8.81
CA VAL A 76 9.01 37.93 -9.93
C VAL A 76 10.22 37.15 -9.43
N ALA A 77 10.64 36.15 -10.20
CA ALA A 77 11.92 35.48 -10.05
C ALA A 77 12.81 35.89 -11.23
N HIS A 78 14.00 36.38 -10.95
CA HIS A 78 14.97 36.82 -11.95
C HIS A 78 16.00 35.74 -12.30
N SER A 79 15.90 34.57 -11.68
CA SER A 79 16.66 33.37 -12.03
C SER A 79 15.94 32.08 -11.64
N LEU A 80 16.41 30.93 -12.14
CA LEU A 80 15.89 29.64 -11.70
C LEU A 80 16.21 29.37 -10.21
N ASP A 81 17.38 29.78 -9.73
CA ASP A 81 17.76 29.60 -8.32
C ASP A 81 16.84 30.41 -7.40
N GLU A 82 16.56 31.66 -7.77
CA GLU A 82 15.61 32.51 -7.05
C GLU A 82 14.19 31.94 -7.11
N LEU A 83 13.77 31.43 -8.28
CA LEU A 83 12.48 30.74 -8.40
C LEU A 83 12.40 29.57 -7.41
N PHE A 84 13.41 28.70 -7.38
CA PHE A 84 13.41 27.56 -6.45
C PHE A 84 13.45 27.98 -4.99
N GLU A 85 14.15 29.06 -4.64
CA GLU A 85 14.13 29.62 -3.29
C GLU A 85 12.74 30.11 -2.89
N ILE A 86 12.07 30.87 -3.77
CA ILE A 86 10.69 31.32 -3.57
C ILE A 86 9.76 30.11 -3.42
N LEU A 87 9.98 29.03 -4.18
CA LEU A 87 9.11 27.86 -4.16
C LEU A 87 9.21 27.03 -2.87
N LYS A 88 10.30 27.14 -2.08
CA LYS A 88 10.45 26.39 -0.81
C LYS A 88 9.38 26.70 0.23
N GLN A 89 8.74 27.86 0.15
CA GLN A 89 7.67 28.26 1.08
C GLN A 89 6.31 27.63 0.75
N TYR A 90 6.20 26.92 -0.38
CA TYR A 90 4.97 26.30 -0.85
C TYR A 90 5.10 24.78 -0.90
N ASP A 91 3.98 24.09 -0.75
CA ASP A 91 3.92 22.66 -1.04
C ASP A 91 4.17 22.44 -2.54
N THR A 92 5.16 21.61 -2.88
CA THR A 92 5.48 21.28 -4.27
C THR A 92 4.33 20.62 -5.03
N ASP A 93 3.37 20.01 -4.32
CA ASP A 93 2.15 19.45 -4.89
C ASP A 93 1.16 20.53 -5.37
N ASP A 94 1.34 21.77 -4.90
CA ASP A 94 0.49 22.92 -5.21
C ASP A 94 1.12 23.87 -6.25
N VAL A 95 2.29 23.51 -6.80
CA VAL A 95 3.02 24.32 -7.78
C VAL A 95 2.78 23.81 -9.20
N PHE A 96 2.20 24.67 -10.05
CA PHE A 96 1.90 24.40 -11.44
C PHE A 96 2.70 25.27 -12.39
N VAL A 97 3.51 24.64 -13.24
CA VAL A 97 4.13 25.27 -14.40
C VAL A 97 3.08 25.40 -15.50
N ILE A 98 2.93 26.62 -16.02
CA ILE A 98 2.03 26.96 -17.12
C ILE A 98 2.76 27.84 -18.16
N GLY A 99 2.13 28.06 -19.32
CA GLY A 99 2.57 29.06 -20.29
C GLY A 99 3.16 28.48 -21.56
N GLY A 100 4.24 29.07 -22.08
CA GLY A 100 4.84 28.72 -23.38
C GLY A 100 6.01 27.74 -23.31
N ALA A 101 6.47 27.23 -24.47
CA ALA A 101 7.51 26.18 -24.51
C ALA A 101 8.81 26.52 -23.79
N SER A 102 9.21 27.80 -23.72
CA SER A 102 10.41 28.18 -22.97
C SER A 102 10.29 27.82 -21.48
N MET A 103 9.12 28.04 -20.88
CA MET A 103 8.85 27.67 -19.49
C MET A 103 8.82 26.15 -19.32
N TYR A 104 8.08 25.46 -20.18
CA TYR A 104 8.00 24.00 -20.13
C TYR A 104 9.37 23.35 -20.32
N ARG A 105 10.17 23.79 -21.28
CA ARG A 105 11.52 23.26 -21.53
C ARG A 105 12.43 23.41 -20.31
N GLN A 106 12.34 24.54 -19.61
CA GLN A 106 13.17 24.81 -18.43
C GLN A 106 12.67 24.08 -17.18
N LEU A 107 11.35 23.91 -17.02
CA LEU A 107 10.78 23.45 -15.74
C LEU A 107 10.20 22.04 -15.76
N ILE A 108 9.84 21.45 -16.91
CA ILE A 108 9.41 20.04 -17.01
C ILE A 108 10.44 19.07 -16.38
N PRO A 109 11.77 19.26 -16.51
CA PRO A 109 12.75 18.42 -15.82
C PRO A 109 12.58 18.36 -14.30
N TYR A 110 11.95 19.38 -13.70
CA TYR A 110 11.69 19.50 -12.26
C TYR A 110 10.23 19.19 -11.88
N CYS A 111 9.44 18.73 -12.86
CA CYS A 111 8.07 18.29 -12.66
C CYS A 111 8.00 16.77 -12.54
N ASP A 112 7.13 16.27 -11.66
CA ASP A 112 6.83 14.85 -11.48
C ASP A 112 5.45 14.46 -12.05
N THR A 113 4.61 15.44 -12.41
CA THR A 113 3.24 15.23 -12.87
C THR A 113 2.89 16.18 -14.00
N GLY A 114 2.29 15.67 -15.07
CA GLY A 114 1.77 16.43 -16.19
C GLY A 114 0.27 16.20 -16.40
N TYR A 115 -0.54 17.26 -16.32
CA TYR A 115 -1.95 17.23 -16.68
C TYR A 115 -2.11 17.70 -18.12
N ILE A 116 -2.47 16.79 -19.01
CA ILE A 116 -2.51 17.05 -20.45
C ILE A 116 -3.96 17.01 -20.93
N THR A 117 -4.37 18.05 -21.64
CA THR A 117 -5.52 17.99 -22.53
C THR A 117 -5.02 17.62 -23.91
N PHE A 118 -5.37 16.44 -24.41
CA PHE A 118 -4.86 15.92 -25.67
C PHE A 118 -5.92 16.09 -26.76
N PHE A 119 -5.66 16.97 -27.74
CA PHE A 119 -6.52 17.18 -28.90
C PHE A 119 -6.23 16.12 -29.96
N GLU A 120 -7.27 15.47 -30.47
CA GLU A 120 -7.18 14.44 -31.51
C GLU A 120 -6.92 15.01 -32.90
N LYS A 121 -6.66 16.31 -33.02
CA LYS A 121 -6.32 16.99 -34.26
C LYS A 121 -4.87 17.41 -34.24
N SER A 122 -4.28 17.61 -35.42
CA SER A 122 -2.97 18.27 -35.60
C SER A 122 -3.20 19.67 -36.14
N TYR A 123 -2.50 20.66 -35.60
CA TYR A 123 -2.59 22.07 -36.00
C TYR A 123 -1.29 22.55 -36.67
N GLU A 124 -1.34 23.73 -37.29
CA GLU A 124 -0.11 24.51 -37.57
C GLU A 124 0.42 25.02 -36.22
N LYS A 125 1.67 24.70 -35.87
CA LYS A 125 2.31 25.09 -34.61
C LYS A 125 3.78 25.47 -34.81
N ASP A 126 4.28 26.34 -33.95
CA ASP A 126 5.69 26.74 -33.89
C ASP A 126 6.32 26.42 -32.52
N VAL A 127 5.52 25.93 -31.58
CA VAL A 127 5.88 25.71 -30.18
C VAL A 127 5.47 24.30 -29.75
N TYR A 128 6.42 23.55 -29.20
CA TYR A 128 6.29 22.14 -28.81
C TYR A 128 6.73 21.90 -27.37
N ILE A 129 6.21 20.82 -26.78
CA ILE A 129 6.77 20.20 -25.57
C ILE A 129 7.31 18.81 -25.91
N PRO A 130 8.09 18.17 -25.01
CA PRO A 130 8.49 16.77 -25.20
C PRO A 130 7.27 15.86 -25.38
N ASP A 131 7.37 14.92 -26.31
CA ASP A 131 6.39 13.86 -26.52
C ASP A 131 6.47 12.86 -25.35
N LEU A 132 5.55 12.99 -24.39
CA LEU A 132 5.59 12.15 -23.18
C LEU A 132 5.17 10.70 -23.44
N ASP A 133 4.48 10.41 -24.54
CA ASP A 133 4.19 9.02 -24.96
C ASP A 133 5.48 8.32 -25.41
N LYS A 134 6.45 9.07 -25.94
CA LYS A 134 7.76 8.55 -26.37
C LYS A 134 8.86 8.70 -25.33
N ASP A 135 8.62 9.45 -24.26
CA ASP A 135 9.61 9.67 -23.22
C ASP A 135 9.55 8.56 -22.16
N PRO A 136 10.59 7.70 -22.05
CA PRO A 136 10.59 6.61 -21.09
C PRO A 136 10.74 7.09 -19.64
N GLU A 137 10.93 8.39 -19.39
CA GLU A 137 10.86 8.99 -18.05
C GLU A 137 9.44 9.29 -17.61
N TRP A 138 8.44 9.21 -18.50
CA TRP A 138 7.04 9.46 -18.19
C TRP A 138 6.20 8.20 -18.39
N ILE A 139 5.08 8.14 -17.69
CA ILE A 139 4.05 7.13 -17.92
C ILE A 139 2.68 7.78 -17.83
N ARG A 140 1.76 7.37 -18.70
CA ARG A 140 0.36 7.78 -18.61
C ARG A 140 -0.32 6.99 -17.49
N VAL A 141 -0.79 7.67 -16.46
CA VAL A 141 -1.43 7.02 -15.29
C VAL A 141 -2.96 7.09 -15.31
N SER A 142 -3.53 7.99 -16.11
CA SER A 142 -4.98 8.03 -16.32
C SER A 142 -5.34 8.63 -17.68
N ARG A 143 -6.51 8.26 -18.19
CA ARG A 143 -7.13 8.83 -19.39
C ARG A 143 -8.64 8.91 -19.16
N SER A 144 -9.23 10.06 -19.44
CA SER A 144 -10.69 10.22 -19.42
C SER A 144 -11.35 9.57 -20.63
N GLU A 145 -12.69 9.57 -20.66
CA GLU A 145 -13.43 9.42 -21.92
C GLU A 145 -13.08 10.54 -22.92
N THR A 146 -13.41 10.31 -24.19
CA THR A 146 -13.29 11.33 -25.24
C THR A 146 -14.46 12.31 -25.14
N TYR A 147 -14.13 13.59 -25.13
CA TYR A 147 -15.04 14.71 -25.21
C TYR A 147 -15.04 15.28 -26.63
N VAL A 148 -16.13 15.98 -26.97
CA VAL A 148 -16.27 16.71 -28.23
C VAL A 148 -16.51 18.19 -27.90
N SER A 149 -15.77 19.10 -28.53
CA SER A 149 -15.93 20.54 -28.33
C SER A 149 -17.29 21.04 -28.85
N ASP A 150 -17.78 22.10 -28.23
CA ASP A 150 -19.08 22.70 -28.56
C ASP A 150 -18.96 23.62 -29.78
N GLU A 151 -19.77 23.36 -30.81
CA GLU A 151 -19.73 24.10 -32.09
C GLU A 151 -20.09 25.59 -31.98
N THR A 152 -20.72 26.00 -30.88
CA THR A 152 -21.22 27.37 -30.69
C THR A 152 -20.34 28.20 -29.76
N THR A 153 -19.52 27.58 -28.91
CA THR A 153 -18.78 28.29 -27.86
C THR A 153 -17.27 28.08 -27.87
N ASP A 154 -16.77 27.14 -28.66
CA ASP A 154 -15.35 26.86 -28.81
C ASP A 154 -14.82 27.41 -30.14
N THR A 155 -13.51 27.71 -30.22
CA THR A 155 -12.88 28.20 -31.48
C THR A 155 -13.04 27.23 -32.66
N GLU A 156 -13.27 25.96 -32.37
CA GLU A 156 -13.58 24.94 -33.36
C GLU A 156 -14.57 23.94 -32.75
N GLY A 157 -15.72 23.76 -33.39
CA GLY A 157 -16.71 22.75 -33.02
C GLY A 157 -16.35 21.36 -33.49
N GLY A 158 -16.75 20.33 -32.75
CA GLY A 158 -16.54 18.94 -33.18
C GLY A 158 -15.11 18.43 -32.99
N LEU A 159 -14.25 19.16 -32.26
CA LEU A 159 -12.91 18.71 -31.91
C LEU A 159 -12.99 17.62 -30.84
N GLU A 160 -12.51 16.44 -31.15
CA GLU A 160 -12.34 15.35 -30.18
C GLU A 160 -11.11 15.58 -29.30
N PHE A 161 -11.25 15.39 -27.99
CA PHE A 161 -10.15 15.53 -27.03
C PHE A 161 -10.37 14.72 -25.77
N TYR A 162 -9.32 14.48 -25.00
CA TYR A 162 -9.43 13.84 -23.69
C TYR A 162 -8.45 14.45 -22.69
N PHE A 163 -8.73 14.28 -21.40
CA PHE A 163 -7.81 14.63 -20.32
C PHE A 163 -6.99 13.41 -19.93
N THR A 164 -5.70 13.61 -19.70
CA THR A 164 -4.81 12.54 -19.29
C THR A 164 -3.76 13.06 -18.30
N GLU A 165 -3.39 12.20 -17.35
CA GLU A 165 -2.34 12.49 -16.38
C GLU A 165 -1.12 11.63 -16.69
N TYR A 166 0.04 12.27 -16.75
CA TYR A 166 1.34 11.61 -16.81
C TYR A 166 2.06 11.77 -15.49
N ARG A 167 2.77 10.73 -15.04
CA ARG A 167 3.68 10.77 -13.89
C ARG A 167 5.09 10.45 -14.35
N ARG A 168 6.06 11.20 -13.82
CA ARG A 168 7.47 10.94 -14.04
C ARG A 168 7.85 9.68 -13.26
N VAL A 169 8.47 8.73 -13.94
CA VAL A 169 9.10 7.57 -13.33
C VAL A 169 10.32 8.03 -12.56
N LYS A 170 10.24 7.94 -11.23
CA LYS A 170 11.41 8.14 -10.37
C LYS A 170 12.33 6.94 -10.56
N ARG A 171 13.40 7.15 -11.34
CA ARG A 171 14.46 6.17 -11.55
C ARG A 171 15.48 6.26 -10.43
N ASP A 172 15.67 5.17 -9.72
CA ASP A 172 16.88 4.94 -8.94
C ASP A 172 17.90 4.20 -9.84
N ALA A 173 19.18 4.16 -9.45
CA ALA A 173 20.34 3.82 -10.29
C ALA A 173 20.24 2.50 -11.10
N ASP A 174 19.32 1.59 -10.74
CA ASP A 174 19.16 0.25 -11.31
C ASP A 174 17.97 0.08 -12.29
N GLY A 175 17.33 1.17 -12.75
CA GLY A 175 16.18 1.08 -13.68
C GLY A 175 14.85 0.76 -13.01
N VAL A 176 14.76 1.07 -11.72
CA VAL A 176 13.61 0.95 -10.84
C VAL A 176 12.45 1.86 -11.28
N THR A 177 11.20 1.38 -11.18
CA THR A 177 9.99 2.14 -11.55
C THR A 177 9.09 2.34 -10.32
N ALA A 178 8.80 3.58 -9.96
CA ALA A 178 7.85 3.90 -8.89
C ALA A 178 6.74 4.82 -9.41
N LEU A 179 5.49 4.35 -9.27
CA LEU A 179 4.28 4.99 -9.77
C LEU A 179 3.31 5.17 -8.62
N GLU A 180 3.14 6.41 -8.17
CA GLU A 180 2.19 6.79 -7.13
C GLU A 180 1.03 7.55 -7.77
N CYS A 181 -0.20 7.09 -7.55
CA CYS A 181 -1.39 7.66 -8.15
C CYS A 181 -2.45 7.97 -7.09
N GLY A 182 -3.10 9.14 -7.22
CA GLY A 182 -4.27 9.47 -6.39
C GLY A 182 -5.51 8.67 -6.78
N ALA A 183 -5.60 8.22 -8.03
CA ALA A 183 -6.67 7.41 -8.61
C ALA A 183 -6.20 5.96 -8.84
N PRO A 184 -7.12 5.00 -9.09
CA PRO A 184 -6.77 3.65 -9.53
C PRO A 184 -5.87 3.70 -10.77
N MET A 185 -4.80 2.89 -10.78
CA MET A 185 -3.95 2.72 -11.95
C MET A 185 -4.69 1.95 -13.04
N THR A 186 -4.47 2.34 -14.30
CA THR A 186 -5.01 1.60 -15.45
C THR A 186 -4.14 0.39 -15.79
N ASP A 187 -4.73 -0.56 -16.50
CA ASP A 187 -4.07 -1.79 -16.94
C ASP A 187 -2.91 -1.49 -17.89
N GLU A 188 -3.05 -0.45 -18.72
CA GLU A 188 -2.00 0.03 -19.62
C GLU A 188 -0.80 0.55 -18.84
N ALA A 189 -1.04 1.38 -17.81
CA ALA A 189 0.04 1.93 -16.96
C ALA A 189 0.80 0.82 -16.23
N ILE A 190 0.07 -0.17 -15.71
CA ILE A 190 0.68 -1.34 -15.08
C ILE A 190 1.49 -2.15 -16.11
N SER A 191 0.88 -2.44 -17.26
CA SER A 191 1.50 -3.20 -18.36
C SER A 191 2.81 -2.55 -18.81
N GLU A 192 2.82 -1.24 -19.06
CA GLU A 192 4.00 -0.49 -19.49
C GLU A 192 5.12 -0.52 -18.44
N ALA A 193 4.79 -0.46 -17.14
CA ALA A 193 5.76 -0.59 -16.06
C ALA A 193 6.39 -2.00 -16.03
N LEU A 194 5.60 -3.04 -16.26
CA LEU A 194 6.09 -4.42 -16.36
C LEU A 194 6.93 -4.65 -17.62
N ASP A 195 6.56 -4.05 -18.76
CA ASP A 195 7.33 -4.11 -20.00
C ASP A 195 8.73 -3.50 -19.83
N ARG A 196 8.84 -2.42 -19.06
CA ARG A 196 10.14 -1.81 -18.71
C ARG A 196 10.99 -2.75 -17.86
N LEU A 197 10.40 -3.39 -16.85
CA LEU A 197 11.10 -4.40 -16.04
C LEU A 197 11.63 -5.54 -16.91
N ILE A 198 10.75 -6.12 -17.73
CA ILE A 198 11.09 -7.25 -18.61
C ILE A 198 12.14 -6.83 -19.64
N GLY A 199 11.99 -5.66 -20.27
CA GLY A 199 12.93 -5.13 -21.24
C GLY A 199 14.30 -4.80 -20.65
N ALA A 200 14.36 -4.40 -19.37
CA ALA A 200 15.61 -4.12 -18.67
C ALA A 200 16.34 -5.41 -18.25
N LYS A 201 15.61 -6.45 -17.82
CA LYS A 201 16.20 -7.70 -17.31
C LYS A 201 16.40 -8.76 -18.39
N LYS A 202 15.54 -8.79 -19.41
CA LYS A 202 15.51 -9.76 -20.52
C LYS A 202 15.75 -11.21 -20.04
N PRO A 203 14.93 -11.70 -19.09
CA PRO A 203 15.17 -12.99 -18.47
C PRO A 203 14.99 -14.13 -19.48
N ARG A 204 15.78 -15.18 -19.33
CA ARG A 204 15.58 -16.47 -20.01
C ARG A 204 14.82 -17.44 -19.13
N LYS A 205 14.96 -17.31 -17.80
CA LYS A 205 14.26 -18.13 -16.82
C LYS A 205 13.90 -17.32 -15.58
N ALA A 206 12.60 -17.12 -15.38
CA ALA A 206 12.06 -16.30 -14.30
C ALA A 206 11.28 -17.14 -13.28
N LEU A 207 11.44 -16.82 -12.00
CA LEU A 207 10.60 -17.32 -10.91
C LEU A 207 9.70 -16.19 -10.41
N ILE A 208 8.39 -16.35 -10.52
CA ILE A 208 7.42 -15.41 -9.97
C ILE A 208 6.95 -15.92 -8.60
N LEU A 209 7.04 -15.05 -7.59
CA LEU A 209 6.62 -15.31 -6.20
C LEU A 209 5.39 -14.45 -5.88
N PRO A 210 4.18 -14.85 -6.33
CA PRO A 210 2.96 -14.16 -5.97
C PRO A 210 2.56 -14.42 -4.51
N PRO A 211 1.67 -13.62 -3.92
CA PRO A 211 0.98 -14.04 -2.70
C PRO A 211 0.01 -15.18 -3.00
N ASP A 212 -0.60 -15.76 -1.97
CA ASP A 212 -1.66 -16.76 -2.11
C ASP A 212 -3.07 -16.13 -2.13
N HIS A 213 -4.10 -16.97 -2.25
CA HIS A 213 -5.50 -16.54 -2.35
C HIS A 213 -5.98 -15.69 -1.16
N THR A 214 -5.37 -15.85 0.02
CA THR A 214 -5.70 -15.01 1.20
C THR A 214 -5.45 -13.52 0.97
N ARG A 215 -4.80 -13.16 -0.15
CA ARG A 215 -4.54 -11.81 -0.63
C ARG A 215 -5.21 -11.53 -1.97
N LEU A 216 -6.40 -12.07 -2.23
CA LEU A 216 -7.16 -11.92 -3.49
C LEU A 216 -7.20 -10.49 -4.03
N TYR A 217 -7.41 -9.49 -3.17
CA TYR A 217 -7.53 -8.08 -3.56
C TYR A 217 -6.21 -7.28 -3.54
N SER A 218 -5.08 -7.96 -3.36
CA SER A 218 -3.74 -7.33 -3.30
C SER A 218 -3.25 -6.79 -4.65
N GLY A 219 -3.93 -7.10 -5.75
CA GLY A 219 -3.40 -6.91 -7.10
C GLY A 219 -2.33 -7.91 -7.50
N GLY A 220 -1.89 -8.80 -6.58
CA GLY A 220 -0.86 -9.80 -6.86
C GLY A 220 -1.25 -10.76 -7.98
N GLY A 221 -2.50 -11.22 -8.00
CA GLY A 221 -3.05 -12.09 -9.05
C GLY A 221 -2.97 -11.43 -10.43
N LYS A 222 -3.51 -10.21 -10.56
CA LYS A 222 -3.48 -9.40 -11.78
C LYS A 222 -2.06 -9.17 -12.31
N ILE A 223 -1.13 -8.77 -11.43
CA ILE A 223 0.27 -8.54 -11.82
C ILE A 223 0.93 -9.84 -12.29
N THR A 224 0.64 -10.95 -11.62
CA THR A 224 1.20 -12.27 -11.95
C THR A 224 0.69 -12.77 -13.29
N ASP A 225 -0.61 -12.59 -13.56
CA ASP A 225 -1.24 -12.88 -14.86
C ASP A 225 -0.58 -12.09 -15.99
N MET A 226 -0.43 -10.76 -15.82
CA MET A 226 0.25 -9.91 -16.81
C MET A 226 1.70 -10.32 -17.05
N LEU A 227 2.46 -10.62 -15.98
CA LEU A 227 3.85 -11.07 -16.08
C LEU A 227 3.95 -12.41 -16.82
N TRP A 228 3.09 -13.38 -16.48
CA TRP A 228 3.09 -14.69 -17.14
C TRP A 228 2.80 -14.56 -18.64
N HIS A 229 1.77 -13.81 -19.01
CA HIS A 229 1.42 -13.57 -20.41
C HIS A 229 2.53 -12.91 -21.23
N LYS A 230 3.25 -11.96 -20.63
CA LYS A 230 4.37 -11.26 -21.29
C LYS A 230 5.62 -12.13 -21.44
N LEU A 231 5.82 -13.09 -20.54
CA LEU A 231 7.04 -13.89 -20.47
C LEU A 231 6.93 -15.28 -21.12
N LYS A 232 5.75 -15.93 -21.07
CA LYS A 232 5.58 -17.36 -21.38
C LYS A 232 6.12 -17.82 -22.75
N ASP A 233 6.12 -16.94 -23.75
CA ASP A 233 6.55 -17.26 -25.11
C ASP A 233 8.05 -17.01 -25.37
N SER A 234 8.74 -16.33 -24.45
CA SER A 234 10.15 -15.92 -24.60
C SER A 234 11.06 -16.31 -23.44
N CYS A 235 10.48 -16.78 -22.33
CA CYS A 235 11.15 -17.09 -21.08
C CYS A 235 10.55 -18.36 -20.47
N GLU A 236 11.37 -19.20 -19.84
CA GLU A 236 10.88 -20.25 -18.95
C GLU A 236 10.32 -19.58 -17.69
N VAL A 237 9.04 -19.82 -17.37
CA VAL A 237 8.37 -19.18 -16.22
C VAL A 237 7.90 -20.24 -15.24
N ASP A 238 8.39 -20.11 -14.02
CA ASP A 238 7.96 -20.86 -12.84
C ASP A 238 7.19 -19.93 -11.89
N ILE A 239 6.13 -20.46 -11.26
CA ILE A 239 5.30 -19.69 -10.33
C ILE A 239 5.21 -20.44 -9.01
N MET A 240 5.65 -19.79 -7.93
CA MET A 240 5.64 -20.37 -6.58
C MET A 240 4.98 -19.39 -5.61
N PRO A 241 3.69 -19.58 -5.27
CA PRO A 241 3.04 -18.75 -4.27
C PRO A 241 3.80 -18.74 -2.95
N ALA A 242 3.92 -17.56 -2.36
CA ALA A 242 4.60 -17.32 -1.10
C ALA A 242 3.69 -17.66 0.09
N LEU A 243 3.41 -18.96 0.26
CA LEU A 243 2.43 -19.52 1.21
C LEU A 243 2.76 -19.28 2.69
N GLY A 244 4.04 -19.16 3.02
CA GLY A 244 4.51 -19.30 4.41
C GLY A 244 4.03 -20.63 4.99
N THR A 245 3.22 -20.57 6.06
CA THR A 245 2.69 -21.76 6.73
C THR A 245 1.36 -22.27 6.18
N HIS A 246 0.76 -21.58 5.20
CA HIS A 246 -0.57 -21.88 4.68
C HIS A 246 -0.61 -23.18 3.88
N ALA A 247 -1.84 -23.69 3.68
CA ALA A 247 -2.08 -24.79 2.77
C ALA A 247 -1.83 -24.36 1.31
N PRO A 248 -1.47 -25.29 0.41
CA PRO A 248 -1.40 -25.00 -1.02
C PRO A 248 -2.77 -24.55 -1.54
N MET A 249 -2.76 -23.62 -2.50
CA MET A 249 -3.98 -23.19 -3.17
C MET A 249 -4.67 -24.36 -3.87
N THR A 250 -5.99 -24.40 -3.76
CA THR A 250 -6.84 -25.29 -4.56
C THR A 250 -6.88 -24.83 -6.02
N ARG A 251 -7.39 -25.68 -6.91
CA ARG A 251 -7.59 -25.33 -8.33
C ARG A 251 -8.53 -24.13 -8.47
N ASP A 252 -9.64 -24.14 -7.74
CA ASP A 252 -10.64 -23.06 -7.80
C ASP A 252 -10.04 -21.72 -7.31
N GLU A 253 -9.31 -21.73 -6.19
CA GLU A 253 -8.60 -20.54 -5.70
C GLU A 253 -7.53 -20.04 -6.69
N TRP A 254 -6.84 -20.97 -7.37
CA TRP A 254 -5.83 -20.63 -8.37
C TRP A 254 -6.46 -19.99 -9.61
N GLU A 255 -7.51 -20.58 -10.16
CA GLU A 255 -8.22 -20.07 -11.33
C GLU A 255 -8.90 -18.73 -11.03
N GLU A 256 -9.45 -18.55 -9.82
CA GLU A 256 -10.00 -17.27 -9.39
C GLU A 256 -8.92 -16.19 -9.31
N PHE A 257 -7.74 -16.52 -8.76
CA PHE A 257 -6.72 -15.51 -8.49
C PHE A 257 -5.82 -15.20 -9.70
N PHE A 258 -5.49 -16.20 -10.50
CA PHE A 258 -4.52 -16.11 -11.59
C PHE A 258 -5.15 -16.30 -12.98
N GLY A 259 -6.47 -16.49 -13.08
CA GLY A 259 -7.15 -16.59 -14.36
C GLY A 259 -6.80 -17.87 -15.11
N ASP A 260 -6.33 -17.73 -16.36
CA ASP A 260 -6.10 -18.85 -17.27
C ASP A 260 -4.70 -19.48 -17.16
N ILE A 261 -3.87 -19.03 -16.22
CA ILE A 261 -2.59 -19.68 -15.95
C ILE A 261 -2.86 -21.14 -15.56
N PRO A 262 -2.26 -22.13 -16.25
CA PRO A 262 -2.48 -23.54 -15.93
C PRO A 262 -2.11 -23.85 -14.47
N PHE A 263 -3.01 -24.49 -13.72
CA PHE A 263 -2.79 -24.89 -12.32
C PHE A 263 -1.50 -25.71 -12.14
N GLU A 264 -1.13 -26.49 -13.16
CA GLU A 264 0.07 -27.34 -13.17
C GLU A 264 1.38 -26.53 -13.14
N LYS A 265 1.32 -25.22 -13.35
CA LYS A 265 2.44 -24.30 -13.14
C LYS A 265 2.72 -23.99 -11.68
N MET A 266 1.78 -24.29 -10.78
CA MET A 266 1.96 -24.05 -9.35
C MET A 266 3.08 -24.92 -8.78
N ILE A 267 4.12 -24.26 -8.28
CA ILE A 267 5.11 -24.86 -7.41
C ILE A 267 4.69 -24.63 -5.96
N VAL A 268 4.56 -25.70 -5.20
CA VAL A 268 4.16 -25.63 -3.79
C VAL A 268 5.39 -25.38 -2.92
N HIS A 269 5.39 -24.27 -2.19
CA HIS A 269 6.37 -24.03 -1.13
C HIS A 269 6.11 -24.96 0.07
N ASN A 270 7.18 -25.55 0.61
CA ASN A 270 7.12 -26.36 1.82
C ASN A 270 8.12 -25.83 2.85
N TRP A 271 7.61 -25.12 3.86
CA TRP A 271 8.38 -24.48 4.93
C TRP A 271 9.09 -25.45 5.90
N ARG A 272 8.77 -26.75 5.83
CA ARG A 272 9.38 -27.79 6.68
C ARG A 272 10.55 -28.47 6.02
N THR A 273 10.42 -28.84 4.74
CA THR A 273 11.40 -29.69 4.04
C THR A 273 11.91 -29.10 2.73
N GLY A 274 11.30 -28.01 2.25
CA GLY A 274 11.61 -27.34 0.98
C GLY A 274 12.61 -26.19 1.09
N VAL A 275 13.19 -25.98 2.27
CA VAL A 275 14.04 -24.82 2.58
C VAL A 275 15.51 -25.20 2.76
N GLU A 276 16.37 -24.21 2.64
CA GLU A 276 17.78 -24.26 3.01
C GLU A 276 18.15 -23.07 3.88
N ARG A 277 19.07 -23.32 4.80
CA ARG A 277 19.60 -22.30 5.70
C ARG A 277 20.73 -21.55 4.98
N VAL A 278 20.54 -20.25 4.80
CA VAL A 278 21.50 -19.36 4.12
C VAL A 278 22.32 -18.51 5.08
N GLY A 279 21.92 -18.46 6.36
CA GLY A 279 22.62 -17.67 7.36
C GLY A 279 22.00 -17.71 8.75
N GLU A 280 22.44 -16.77 9.58
CA GLU A 280 21.95 -16.53 10.92
C GLU A 280 22.12 -15.05 11.27
N VAL A 281 21.04 -14.39 11.69
CA VAL A 281 21.14 -13.03 12.25
C VAL A 281 21.67 -13.15 13.67
N PRO A 282 22.78 -12.46 14.03
CA PRO A 282 23.41 -12.62 15.33
C PRO A 282 22.50 -12.22 16.50
N ALA A 283 22.61 -12.95 17.62
CA ALA A 283 21.88 -12.67 18.86
C ALA A 283 22.05 -11.22 19.35
N GLU A 284 23.26 -10.66 19.29
CA GLU A 284 23.51 -9.28 19.70
C GLU A 284 22.76 -8.26 18.84
N PHE A 285 22.63 -8.50 17.53
CA PHE A 285 21.83 -7.65 16.65
C PHE A 285 20.34 -7.77 17.00
N VAL A 286 19.84 -8.99 17.22
CA VAL A 286 18.44 -9.24 17.63
C VAL A 286 18.14 -8.54 18.96
N LYS A 287 19.07 -8.60 19.91
CA LYS A 287 18.99 -7.92 21.20
C LYS A 287 18.98 -6.41 21.06
N GLU A 288 19.83 -5.85 20.21
CA GLU A 288 19.85 -4.42 19.93
C GLU A 288 18.51 -3.95 19.35
N VAL A 289 18.05 -4.57 18.27
CA VAL A 289 16.83 -4.12 17.58
C VAL A 289 15.56 -4.37 18.40
N SER A 290 15.57 -5.39 19.26
CA SER A 290 14.46 -5.72 20.17
C SER A 290 14.50 -5.00 21.51
N GLU A 291 15.50 -4.13 21.75
CA GLU A 291 15.72 -3.44 23.03
C GLU A 291 15.88 -4.40 24.22
N GLY A 292 16.54 -5.53 24.00
CA GLY A 292 16.83 -6.55 25.01
C GLY A 292 15.67 -7.52 25.30
N ILE A 293 14.56 -7.42 24.57
CA ILE A 293 13.39 -8.31 24.74
C ILE A 293 13.71 -9.75 24.29
N MET A 294 14.49 -9.91 23.22
CA MET A 294 14.99 -11.19 22.73
C MET A 294 16.50 -11.15 22.57
N ASN A 295 17.18 -12.26 22.80
CA ASN A 295 18.65 -12.37 22.65
C ASN A 295 19.05 -13.71 22.04
N GLU A 296 18.16 -14.27 21.23
CA GLU A 296 18.37 -15.50 20.51
C GLU A 296 18.74 -15.17 19.06
N PRO A 297 19.71 -15.90 18.46
CA PRO A 297 19.98 -15.71 17.04
C PRO A 297 18.80 -16.18 16.19
N VAL A 298 18.61 -15.55 15.03
CA VAL A 298 17.53 -15.90 14.10
C VAL A 298 18.10 -16.67 12.91
N PRO A 299 17.80 -17.98 12.75
CA PRO A 299 18.22 -18.72 11.57
C PRO A 299 17.51 -18.16 10.33
N VAL A 300 18.26 -17.94 9.25
CA VAL A 300 17.72 -17.46 7.98
C VAL A 300 17.56 -18.64 7.04
N GLU A 301 16.32 -19.03 6.80
CA GLU A 301 15.94 -20.16 5.96
C GLU A 301 15.02 -19.69 4.84
N ILE A 302 15.31 -20.08 3.59
CA ILE A 302 14.50 -19.74 2.41
C ILE A 302 14.31 -20.97 1.53
N ASN A 303 13.30 -20.97 0.67
CA ASN A 303 13.06 -22.06 -0.25
C ASN A 303 14.25 -22.26 -1.21
N ARG A 304 14.70 -23.53 -1.36
CA ARG A 304 15.89 -23.88 -2.16
C ARG A 304 15.83 -23.43 -3.62
N ARG A 305 14.62 -23.23 -4.18
CA ARG A 305 14.47 -22.70 -5.55
C ARG A 305 15.00 -21.29 -5.71
N LEU A 306 14.97 -20.46 -4.66
CA LEU A 306 15.58 -19.12 -4.72
C LEU A 306 17.11 -19.18 -4.87
N LEU A 307 17.73 -20.31 -4.54
CA LEU A 307 19.17 -20.52 -4.65
C LEU A 307 19.58 -21.11 -6.01
N ASP A 308 18.62 -21.53 -6.83
CA ASP A 308 18.88 -22.08 -8.15
C ASP A 308 19.42 -20.97 -9.09
N LYS A 309 20.70 -21.09 -9.43
CA LYS A 309 21.42 -20.13 -10.28
C LYS A 309 20.95 -20.14 -11.74
N SER A 310 20.05 -21.04 -12.13
CA SER A 310 19.43 -21.02 -13.45
C SER A 310 18.39 -19.91 -13.61
N TYR A 311 17.80 -19.40 -12.51
CA TYR A 311 16.95 -18.22 -12.57
C TYR A 311 17.80 -16.97 -12.74
N ASP A 312 17.57 -16.22 -13.82
CA ASP A 312 18.18 -14.91 -14.06
C ASP A 312 17.30 -13.75 -13.59
N LEU A 313 16.07 -14.04 -13.15
CA LEU A 313 15.17 -13.08 -12.51
C LEU A 313 14.23 -13.78 -11.52
N ILE A 314 14.11 -13.24 -10.30
CA ILE A 314 13.11 -13.62 -9.31
C ILE A 314 12.20 -12.41 -9.07
N ILE A 315 10.91 -12.53 -9.37
CA ILE A 315 9.94 -11.44 -9.25
C ILE A 315 9.04 -11.70 -8.04
N SER A 316 9.26 -10.98 -6.94
CA SER A 316 8.40 -11.06 -5.76
C SER A 316 7.27 -10.05 -5.83
N VAL A 317 6.03 -10.53 -5.92
CA VAL A 317 4.85 -9.69 -6.10
C VAL A 317 4.05 -9.59 -4.80
N GLY A 318 3.53 -8.41 -4.48
CA GLY A 318 2.33 -8.29 -3.65
C GLY A 318 2.16 -6.95 -2.94
N GLN A 319 1.18 -6.90 -2.06
CA GLN A 319 0.70 -5.65 -1.46
C GLN A 319 1.42 -5.24 -0.19
N VAL A 320 1.82 -3.96 -0.13
CA VAL A 320 2.24 -3.26 1.08
C VAL A 320 1.01 -2.77 1.83
N VAL A 321 0.84 -3.27 3.06
CA VAL A 321 -0.33 -3.01 3.91
C VAL A 321 0.06 -3.22 5.39
N PRO A 322 -0.58 -2.53 6.36
CA PRO A 322 -0.30 -2.74 7.78
C PRO A 322 -0.41 -4.21 8.21
N HIS A 323 0.52 -4.65 9.04
CA HIS A 323 0.71 -6.04 9.43
C HIS A 323 1.15 -6.18 10.89
N GLU A 324 0.53 -7.11 11.62
CA GLU A 324 0.69 -7.30 13.07
C GLU A 324 2.08 -7.76 13.50
N VAL A 325 2.72 -8.64 12.72
CA VAL A 325 4.06 -9.16 13.02
C VAL A 325 5.19 -8.20 12.64
N VAL A 326 5.16 -7.68 11.41
CA VAL A 326 6.31 -6.99 10.80
C VAL A 326 6.13 -5.48 10.70
N GLY A 327 4.95 -4.98 11.05
CA GLY A 327 4.53 -3.60 10.94
C GLY A 327 3.91 -3.27 9.59
N MET A 328 4.66 -3.47 8.50
CA MET A 328 4.17 -3.35 7.12
C MET A 328 4.48 -4.62 6.34
N ALA A 329 3.47 -5.21 5.70
CA ALA A 329 3.57 -6.45 4.92
C ALA A 329 4.45 -6.29 3.66
N ASN A 330 4.78 -7.42 3.03
CA ASN A 330 5.52 -7.53 1.77
C ASN A 330 7.00 -7.16 1.85
N TYR A 331 7.59 -6.82 0.69
CA TYR A 331 9.02 -6.73 0.46
C TYR A 331 9.70 -8.05 0.83
N SER A 332 10.84 -8.01 1.51
CA SER A 332 11.60 -9.17 1.97
C SER A 332 10.82 -10.13 2.88
N LYS A 333 9.66 -9.74 3.44
CA LYS A 333 8.76 -10.66 4.15
C LYS A 333 8.30 -11.80 3.23
N ASN A 334 8.07 -11.51 1.96
CA ASN A 334 7.59 -12.51 1.01
C ASN A 334 8.62 -13.63 0.81
N ILE A 335 9.90 -13.29 0.99
CA ILE A 335 11.02 -14.24 0.95
C ILE A 335 11.15 -14.96 2.29
N PHE A 336 11.35 -14.22 3.38
CA PHE A 336 11.73 -14.78 4.68
C PHE A 336 10.58 -15.42 5.46
N VAL A 337 9.34 -15.03 5.18
CA VAL A 337 8.16 -15.66 5.76
C VAL A 337 7.41 -16.44 4.69
N GLY A 338 7.10 -15.81 3.56
CA GLY A 338 6.30 -16.44 2.50
C GLY A 338 6.98 -17.62 1.81
N CYS A 339 8.31 -17.56 1.68
CA CYS A 339 9.13 -18.66 1.17
C CYS A 339 10.10 -19.20 2.23
N GLY A 340 9.85 -18.90 3.51
CA GLY A 340 10.78 -19.11 4.61
C GLY A 340 10.69 -20.49 5.27
N GLY A 341 11.66 -20.78 6.13
CA GLY A 341 11.66 -21.97 6.99
C GLY A 341 11.05 -21.75 8.37
N SER A 342 10.78 -22.85 9.06
CA SER A 342 10.19 -22.86 10.42
C SER A 342 10.92 -21.95 11.40
N GLY A 343 12.26 -21.96 11.37
CA GLY A 343 13.09 -21.20 12.30
C GLY A 343 12.92 -19.70 12.11
N MET A 344 13.05 -19.24 10.87
CA MET A 344 12.86 -17.83 10.51
C MET A 344 11.44 -17.35 10.83
N ILE A 345 10.43 -18.13 10.41
CA ILE A 345 9.01 -17.80 10.62
C ILE A 345 8.72 -17.65 12.11
N ASN A 346 9.02 -18.67 12.92
CA ASN A 346 8.70 -18.67 14.35
C ASN A 346 9.43 -17.55 15.10
N ALA A 347 10.71 -17.33 14.81
CA ALA A 347 11.48 -16.28 15.46
C ALA A 347 10.95 -14.88 15.14
N SER A 348 10.61 -14.62 13.87
CA SER A 348 10.03 -13.32 13.46
C SER A 348 8.66 -13.04 14.10
N HIS A 349 7.80 -14.06 14.22
CA HIS A 349 6.48 -13.93 14.86
C HIS A 349 6.61 -13.68 16.36
N SER A 350 7.52 -14.41 17.00
CA SER A 350 7.83 -14.24 18.42
C SER A 350 8.36 -12.83 18.70
N LEU A 351 9.31 -12.36 17.88
CA LEU A 351 9.88 -11.02 18.00
C LEU A 351 8.83 -9.93 17.84
N GLY A 352 7.96 -10.05 16.82
CA GLY A 352 6.85 -9.12 16.61
C GLY A 352 5.91 -9.06 17.81
N ALA A 353 5.46 -10.21 18.30
CA ALA A 353 4.58 -10.28 19.45
C ALA A 353 5.23 -9.75 20.73
N PHE A 354 6.48 -10.13 20.99
CA PHE A 354 7.19 -9.79 22.21
C PHE A 354 7.56 -8.32 22.27
N TYR A 355 7.83 -7.68 21.13
CA TYR A 355 8.14 -6.25 21.10
C TYR A 355 6.91 -5.38 21.36
N GLY A 356 5.71 -5.84 20.97
CA GLY A 356 4.43 -5.20 21.27
C GLY A 356 3.78 -4.55 20.04
N MET A 357 2.47 -4.75 19.91
CA MET A 357 1.72 -4.44 18.69
C MET A 357 1.62 -2.94 18.40
N GLU A 358 1.40 -2.11 19.41
CA GLU A 358 1.30 -0.65 19.29
C GLU A 358 2.60 -0.02 18.79
N ARG A 359 3.70 -0.73 18.97
CA ARG A 359 5.04 -0.30 18.55
C ARG A 359 5.38 -0.77 17.14
N ILE A 360 4.60 -1.67 16.55
CA ILE A 360 4.89 -2.33 15.27
C ILE A 360 3.82 -2.04 14.23
N MET A 361 2.55 -2.29 14.54
CA MET A 361 1.46 -2.28 13.58
C MET A 361 1.44 -0.97 12.76
N GLY A 362 1.50 -1.09 11.44
CA GLY A 362 1.48 0.06 10.53
C GLY A 362 2.78 0.88 10.46
N ARG A 363 3.88 0.39 11.07
CA ARG A 363 5.17 1.10 11.13
C ARG A 363 6.25 0.35 10.34
N ASP A 364 7.14 1.10 9.70
CA ASP A 364 8.19 0.53 8.83
C ASP A 364 9.31 -0.13 9.65
N HIS A 365 10.00 0.66 10.48
CA HIS A 365 11.24 0.27 11.16
C HIS A 365 11.04 -0.61 12.42
N SER A 366 10.17 -1.62 12.32
CA SER A 366 9.97 -2.62 13.37
C SER A 366 11.25 -3.47 13.57
N PRO A 367 11.47 -4.07 14.75
CA PRO A 367 12.60 -4.98 14.97
C PRO A 367 12.60 -6.15 13.97
N VAL A 368 11.43 -6.70 13.65
CA VAL A 368 11.30 -7.79 12.69
C VAL A 368 11.72 -7.32 11.29
N ARG A 369 11.31 -6.11 10.88
CA ARG A 369 11.75 -5.54 9.59
C ARG A 369 13.26 -5.35 9.55
N LYS A 370 13.88 -4.86 10.63
CA LYS A 370 15.34 -4.74 10.74
C LYS A 370 16.06 -6.08 10.64
N VAL A 371 15.52 -7.14 11.23
CA VAL A 371 16.04 -8.52 11.06
C VAL A 371 15.96 -8.97 9.60
N PHE A 372 14.86 -8.66 8.90
CA PHE A 372 14.73 -8.97 7.48
C PHE A 372 15.65 -8.12 6.61
N ASP A 373 15.81 -6.84 6.89
CA ASP A 373 16.71 -5.95 6.15
C ASP A 373 18.17 -6.40 6.33
N TYR A 374 18.56 -6.82 7.54
CA TYR A 374 19.87 -7.47 7.78
C TYR A 374 20.02 -8.73 6.92
N ALA A 375 19.01 -9.62 6.92
CA ALA A 375 19.08 -10.87 6.17
C ALA A 375 19.09 -10.64 4.64
N GLU A 376 18.37 -9.63 4.15
CA GLU A 376 18.35 -9.17 2.76
C GLU A 376 19.76 -8.79 2.31
N GLU A 377 20.42 -7.92 3.08
CA GLU A 377 21.75 -7.38 2.80
C GLU A 377 22.85 -8.44 2.92
N HIS A 378 22.79 -9.31 3.93
CA HIS A 378 23.92 -10.19 4.27
C HIS A 378 23.84 -11.58 3.62
N PHE A 379 22.64 -12.08 3.27
CA PHE A 379 22.48 -13.48 2.86
C PHE A 379 21.87 -13.67 1.48
N ILE A 380 21.13 -12.67 0.94
CA ILE A 380 20.46 -12.82 -0.35
C ILE A 380 20.67 -11.65 -1.31
N ALA A 381 21.60 -10.73 -1.02
CA ALA A 381 21.92 -9.58 -1.85
C ALA A 381 22.28 -9.98 -3.30
N ASP A 382 22.99 -11.09 -3.47
CA ASP A 382 23.42 -11.60 -4.78
C ASP A 382 22.32 -12.34 -5.56
N LEU A 383 21.14 -12.59 -4.97
CA LEU A 383 20.04 -13.21 -5.71
C LEU A 383 19.43 -12.20 -6.69
N PRO A 384 18.93 -12.59 -7.87
CA PRO A 384 18.37 -11.66 -8.84
C PRO A 384 16.90 -11.27 -8.51
N VAL A 385 16.64 -10.89 -7.26
CA VAL A 385 15.29 -10.53 -6.78
C VAL A 385 14.94 -9.11 -7.18
N VAL A 386 13.72 -8.95 -7.69
CA VAL A 386 13.02 -7.67 -7.89
C VAL A 386 11.68 -7.75 -7.18
N TYR A 387 11.35 -6.73 -6.40
CA TYR A 387 10.04 -6.60 -5.77
C TYR A 387 9.10 -5.81 -6.67
N VAL A 388 7.87 -6.30 -6.84
CA VAL A 388 6.74 -5.60 -7.44
C VAL A 388 5.72 -5.37 -6.34
N LEU A 389 5.79 -4.19 -5.75
CA LEU A 389 5.02 -3.79 -4.58
C LEU A 389 3.79 -3.02 -5.02
N THR A 390 2.61 -3.52 -4.65
CA THR A 390 1.35 -2.81 -4.87
C THR A 390 0.90 -2.10 -3.59
N VAL A 391 0.25 -0.96 -3.75
CA VAL A 391 -0.50 -0.29 -2.67
C VAL A 391 -1.94 -0.20 -3.16
N CYS A 392 -2.86 -0.93 -2.52
CA CYS A 392 -4.25 -1.00 -2.95
C CYS A 392 -5.20 -0.29 -1.98
N ALA A 393 -6.30 0.25 -2.51
CA ALA A 393 -7.41 0.80 -1.74
C ALA A 393 -8.64 -0.12 -1.78
N GLY A 394 -9.48 -0.08 -0.73
CA GLY A 394 -10.82 -0.68 -0.75
C GLY A 394 -10.92 -2.12 -0.23
N GLY A 395 -11.90 -2.35 0.65
CA GLY A 395 -12.21 -3.66 1.25
C GLY A 395 -13.09 -4.54 0.37
N GLY A 396 -12.52 -5.10 -0.71
CA GLY A 396 -13.21 -6.13 -1.51
C GLY A 396 -13.09 -6.01 -3.04
N LYS A 397 -12.26 -5.11 -3.56
CA LYS A 397 -11.93 -5.04 -4.98
C LYS A 397 -10.46 -4.68 -5.17
N THR A 398 -9.85 -5.17 -6.24
CA THR A 398 -8.47 -4.81 -6.59
C THR A 398 -8.43 -3.40 -7.18
N ASP A 399 -8.00 -2.43 -6.39
CA ASP A 399 -7.81 -1.03 -6.80
C ASP A 399 -6.38 -0.59 -6.45
N ILE A 400 -5.45 -0.81 -7.38
CA ILE A 400 -4.02 -0.49 -7.22
C ILE A 400 -3.86 1.04 -7.35
N ARG A 401 -3.46 1.69 -6.26
CA ARG A 401 -3.16 3.14 -6.17
C ARG A 401 -1.67 3.45 -6.26
N GLY A 402 -0.82 2.44 -6.08
CA GLY A 402 0.62 2.58 -6.26
C GLY A 402 1.27 1.29 -6.70
N LEU A 403 2.30 1.43 -7.53
CA LEU A 403 3.11 0.34 -8.05
C LEU A 403 4.59 0.72 -7.96
N TYR A 404 5.35 -0.04 -7.17
CA TYR A 404 6.77 0.20 -6.93
C TYR A 404 7.56 -1.06 -7.29
N ILE A 405 8.39 -0.95 -8.31
CA ILE A 405 9.12 -2.05 -8.95
C ILE A 405 10.62 -1.84 -8.81
N GLY A 406 11.28 -2.70 -8.05
CA GLY A 406 12.73 -2.65 -7.86
C GLY A 406 13.19 -3.42 -6.64
N ARG A 407 14.49 -3.37 -6.37
CA ARG A 407 15.08 -4.00 -5.18
C ARG A 407 15.28 -3.03 -4.01
N ASP A 408 15.53 -1.77 -4.34
CA ASP A 408 15.92 -0.73 -3.39
C ASP A 408 14.90 -0.59 -2.25
N ARG A 409 15.41 -0.50 -1.02
CA ARG A 409 14.60 -0.39 0.20
C ARG A 409 13.74 0.88 0.25
N SER A 410 14.20 1.96 -0.39
CA SER A 410 13.49 3.24 -0.48
C SER A 410 12.17 3.14 -1.27
N LEU A 411 12.03 2.15 -2.15
CA LEU A 411 10.76 1.87 -2.82
C LEU A 411 9.73 1.35 -1.84
N PHE A 412 10.16 0.45 -0.95
CA PHE A 412 9.30 -0.08 0.08
C PHE A 412 8.92 1.03 1.08
N GLU A 413 9.85 1.91 1.47
CA GLU A 413 9.54 3.11 2.29
C GLU A 413 8.46 3.99 1.65
N ARG A 414 8.57 4.25 0.34
CA ARG A 414 7.56 5.05 -0.39
C ARG A 414 6.21 4.33 -0.44
N ALA A 415 6.20 3.04 -0.73
CA ALA A 415 4.99 2.22 -0.71
C ALA A 415 4.35 2.18 0.70
N VAL A 416 5.16 2.12 1.76
CA VAL A 416 4.70 2.21 3.14
C VAL A 416 4.10 3.57 3.43
N ALA A 417 4.75 4.66 3.04
CA ALA A 417 4.25 6.02 3.23
C ALA A 417 2.88 6.22 2.55
N GLN A 418 2.72 5.70 1.33
CA GLN A 418 1.43 5.75 0.64
C GLN A 418 0.39 4.84 1.31
N SER A 419 0.75 3.59 1.64
CA SER A 419 -0.15 2.64 2.30
C SER A 419 -0.67 3.19 3.64
N ARG A 420 0.18 3.84 4.44
CA ARG A 420 -0.24 4.49 5.69
C ARG A 420 -1.29 5.57 5.47
N LYS A 421 -1.24 6.32 4.35
CA LYS A 421 -2.24 7.35 4.03
C LYS A 421 -3.60 6.77 3.66
N ILE A 422 -3.66 5.56 3.09
CA ILE A 422 -4.90 5.02 2.48
C ILE A 422 -5.43 3.73 3.13
N ASN A 423 -4.63 3.05 3.94
CA ASN A 423 -4.98 1.78 4.58
C ASN A 423 -5.10 1.87 6.11
N LEU A 424 -4.97 3.08 6.67
CA LEU A 424 -5.21 3.36 8.08
C LEU A 424 -6.46 4.23 8.22
N ASP A 425 -7.44 3.73 8.98
CA ASP A 425 -8.64 4.48 9.29
C ASP A 425 -8.39 5.32 10.55
N HIS A 426 -7.97 6.56 10.34
CA HIS A 426 -7.74 7.54 11.41
C HIS A 426 -9.08 8.06 11.94
N LEU A 427 -9.40 7.67 13.17
CA LEU A 427 -10.60 8.11 13.88
C LEU A 427 -10.38 9.47 14.55
N LYS A 428 -11.45 10.27 14.64
CA LYS A 428 -11.43 11.59 15.28
C LYS A 428 -11.51 11.53 16.81
N LYS A 429 -11.92 10.40 17.37
CA LYS A 429 -12.07 10.15 18.81
C LYS A 429 -11.82 8.67 19.10
N PRO A 430 -11.43 8.30 20.34
CA PRO A 430 -11.25 6.90 20.69
C PRO A 430 -12.59 6.18 20.78
N ILE A 431 -12.57 4.84 20.71
CA ILE A 431 -13.76 4.00 20.79
C ILE A 431 -14.00 3.55 22.24
N ASP A 432 -15.05 4.06 22.86
CA ASP A 432 -15.49 3.62 24.19
C ASP A 432 -16.16 2.24 24.13
N LYS A 433 -16.96 1.99 23.08
CA LYS A 433 -17.63 0.70 22.85
C LYS A 433 -17.56 0.27 21.39
N ALA A 434 -16.98 -0.89 21.15
CA ALA A 434 -16.93 -1.53 19.84
C ALA A 434 -17.81 -2.79 19.82
N VAL A 435 -18.51 -3.01 18.71
CA VAL A 435 -19.25 -4.24 18.44
C VAL A 435 -18.75 -4.83 17.13
N VAL A 436 -18.30 -6.07 17.17
CA VAL A 436 -17.78 -6.78 15.98
C VAL A 436 -18.63 -8.00 15.72
N MET A 437 -19.13 -8.13 14.50
CA MET A 437 -19.79 -9.37 14.06
C MET A 437 -18.79 -10.22 13.29
N LEU A 438 -18.62 -11.48 13.70
CA LEU A 438 -17.82 -12.45 12.97
C LEU A 438 -18.72 -13.40 12.19
N ASP A 439 -18.45 -13.54 10.89
CA ASP A 439 -19.17 -14.50 10.05
C ASP A 439 -19.01 -15.92 10.60
N LYS A 440 -20.13 -16.62 10.72
CA LYS A 440 -20.17 -17.93 11.37
C LYS A 440 -19.42 -19.01 10.57
N ASN A 441 -19.25 -18.84 9.26
CA ASN A 441 -18.62 -19.81 8.40
C ASN A 441 -17.11 -19.57 8.32
N GLU A 442 -16.69 -18.31 8.36
CA GLU A 442 -15.28 -17.90 8.32
C GLU A 442 -14.58 -18.07 9.67
N PHE A 443 -15.22 -17.69 10.78
CA PHE A 443 -14.57 -17.66 12.10
C PHE A 443 -15.05 -18.81 12.99
N ARG A 444 -14.21 -19.86 13.07
CA ARG A 444 -14.48 -21.07 13.87
C ARG A 444 -13.72 -21.16 15.19
N SER A 445 -12.72 -20.30 15.38
CA SER A 445 -11.89 -20.26 16.58
C SER A 445 -11.55 -18.84 17.02
N THR A 446 -11.11 -18.68 18.27
CA THR A 446 -10.51 -17.40 18.71
C THR A 446 -9.20 -17.10 18.01
N TRP A 447 -8.49 -18.12 17.50
CA TRP A 447 -7.29 -17.95 16.68
C TRP A 447 -7.54 -17.02 15.48
N LEU A 448 -8.65 -17.25 14.79
CA LEU A 448 -9.10 -16.41 13.68
C LEU A 448 -9.84 -15.16 14.18
N GLY A 449 -10.72 -15.33 15.17
CA GLY A 449 -11.63 -14.27 15.61
C GLY A 449 -10.97 -13.11 16.36
N ASN A 450 -9.81 -13.34 16.99
CA ASN A 450 -9.06 -12.30 17.69
C ASN A 450 -8.54 -11.19 16.76
N LYS A 451 -8.68 -11.33 15.43
CA LYS A 451 -8.60 -10.20 14.48
C LYS A 451 -9.38 -8.98 14.96
N ALA A 452 -10.55 -9.20 15.55
CA ALA A 452 -11.35 -8.14 16.15
C ALA A 452 -10.58 -7.33 17.21
N ILE A 453 -9.81 -8.00 18.06
CA ILE A 453 -9.06 -7.38 19.16
C ILE A 453 -7.93 -6.53 18.59
N TYR A 454 -7.01 -7.15 17.86
CA TYR A 454 -5.79 -6.45 17.45
C TYR A 454 -6.02 -5.39 16.36
N ARG A 455 -7.08 -5.47 15.56
CA ARG A 455 -7.40 -4.46 14.54
C ARG A 455 -8.06 -3.21 15.11
N LEU A 456 -8.72 -3.31 16.26
CA LEU A 456 -9.36 -2.18 16.95
C LEU A 456 -8.54 -1.64 18.12
N ARG A 457 -7.57 -2.41 18.62
CA ARG A 457 -6.74 -2.07 19.79
C ARG A 457 -6.17 -0.66 19.78
N MET A 458 -5.73 -0.18 18.62
CA MET A 458 -5.15 1.17 18.46
C MET A 458 -6.19 2.29 18.50
N ALA A 459 -7.47 1.97 18.28
CA ALA A 459 -8.58 2.90 18.34
C ALA A 459 -9.37 2.85 19.67
N MET A 460 -9.31 1.75 20.41
CA MET A 460 -10.02 1.60 21.68
C MET A 460 -9.57 2.61 22.75
N ALA A 461 -10.54 3.18 23.47
CA ALA A 461 -10.33 4.01 24.65
C ALA A 461 -9.84 3.17 25.84
N GLU A 462 -9.14 3.83 26.77
CA GLU A 462 -8.79 3.22 28.07
C GLU A 462 -10.06 2.94 28.88
N GLY A 463 -10.21 1.71 29.39
CA GLY A 463 -11.40 1.25 30.10
C GLY A 463 -12.61 0.90 29.21
N GLY A 464 -12.46 1.01 27.88
CA GLY A 464 -13.51 0.73 26.90
C GLY A 464 -13.94 -0.74 26.86
N GLU A 465 -14.91 -1.05 26.00
CA GLU A 465 -15.51 -2.38 25.86
C GLU A 465 -15.55 -2.82 24.39
N LEU A 466 -15.01 -3.99 24.10
CA LEU A 466 -15.09 -4.65 22.81
C LEU A 466 -15.99 -5.89 22.93
N VAL A 467 -17.13 -5.90 22.22
CA VAL A 467 -18.04 -7.04 22.14
C VAL A 467 -17.83 -7.76 20.82
N ILE A 468 -17.43 -9.03 20.86
CA ILE A 468 -17.17 -9.87 19.70
C ILE A 468 -18.29 -10.90 19.57
N ILE A 469 -19.20 -10.70 18.61
CA ILE A 469 -20.33 -11.59 18.35
C ILE A 469 -19.90 -12.66 17.36
N ALA A 470 -19.70 -13.88 17.86
CA ALA A 470 -19.01 -14.94 17.14
C ALA A 470 -19.73 -16.30 17.23
N PRO A 471 -20.92 -16.43 16.62
CA PRO A 471 -21.74 -17.64 16.73
C PRO A 471 -21.08 -18.90 16.14
N GLY A 472 -20.08 -18.74 15.25
CA GLY A 472 -19.33 -19.85 14.66
C GLY A 472 -18.19 -20.40 15.52
N VAL A 473 -17.74 -19.65 16.53
CA VAL A 473 -16.56 -19.99 17.34
C VAL A 473 -16.90 -21.07 18.36
N ASN A 474 -16.14 -22.18 18.30
CA ASN A 474 -16.35 -23.36 19.13
C ASN A 474 -15.07 -23.93 19.76
N LYS A 475 -13.92 -23.31 19.49
CA LYS A 475 -12.61 -23.66 20.01
C LYS A 475 -11.73 -22.43 20.11
N PHE A 476 -10.61 -22.53 20.82
CA PHE A 476 -9.64 -21.45 20.94
C PHE A 476 -8.57 -21.51 19.85
N GLY A 477 -7.95 -22.67 19.67
CA GLY A 477 -6.85 -22.91 18.71
C GLY A 477 -7.28 -23.62 17.43
N GLU A 478 -6.45 -23.55 16.38
CA GLU A 478 -6.73 -24.23 15.12
C GLU A 478 -6.46 -25.75 15.18
N ASP A 479 -5.48 -26.18 15.97
CA ASP A 479 -5.19 -27.56 16.30
C ASP A 479 -5.33 -27.84 17.81
N ALA A 480 -5.32 -29.13 18.17
CA ALA A 480 -5.57 -29.59 19.53
C ALA A 480 -4.54 -29.11 20.56
N GLU A 481 -3.27 -28.93 20.16
CA GLU A 481 -2.21 -28.51 21.08
C GLU A 481 -2.29 -27.00 21.34
N ASN A 482 -2.46 -26.21 20.28
CA ASN A 482 -2.71 -24.77 20.42
C ASN A 482 -3.99 -24.49 21.23
N ASP A 483 -5.06 -25.24 21.00
CA ASP A 483 -6.30 -25.13 21.77
C ASP A 483 -6.08 -25.42 23.26
N ARG A 484 -5.36 -26.51 23.58
CA ARG A 484 -5.01 -26.89 24.95
C ARG A 484 -4.18 -25.82 25.65
N LEU A 485 -3.16 -25.26 24.98
CA LEU A 485 -2.29 -24.22 25.53
C LEU A 485 -3.07 -22.93 25.82
N ILE A 486 -3.95 -22.50 24.90
CA ILE A 486 -4.77 -21.30 25.12
C ILE A 486 -5.72 -21.50 26.30
N ARG A 487 -6.36 -22.66 26.40
CA ARG A 487 -7.23 -23.01 27.56
C ARG A 487 -6.47 -23.03 28.88
N LYS A 488 -5.20 -23.46 28.86
CA LYS A 488 -4.37 -23.53 30.07
C LYS A 488 -3.92 -22.16 30.56
N TYR A 489 -3.45 -21.31 29.65
CA TYR A 489 -2.78 -20.05 30.02
C TYR A 489 -3.69 -18.83 29.94
N GLY A 490 -4.71 -18.86 29.09
CA GLY A 490 -5.60 -17.73 28.83
C GLY A 490 -4.91 -16.51 28.24
N TYR A 491 -5.72 -15.55 27.77
CA TYR A 491 -5.29 -14.25 27.26
C TYR A 491 -4.94 -13.33 28.43
N CYS A 492 -3.77 -13.57 29.03
CA CYS A 492 -3.32 -12.96 30.29
C CYS A 492 -2.42 -11.72 30.12
N GLY A 493 -2.26 -11.23 28.90
CA GLY A 493 -1.45 -10.05 28.59
C GLY A 493 0.02 -10.32 28.29
N ARG A 494 0.65 -9.36 27.61
CA ARG A 494 2.02 -9.44 27.07
C ARG A 494 3.05 -9.78 28.13
N GLU A 495 3.12 -8.97 29.18
CA GLU A 495 4.15 -9.14 30.22
C GLU A 495 4.02 -10.50 30.91
N LYS A 496 2.79 -10.97 31.17
CA LYS A 496 2.55 -12.27 31.79
C LYS A 496 2.97 -13.42 30.86
N VAL A 497 2.66 -13.33 29.58
CA VAL A 497 3.10 -14.34 28.60
C VAL A 497 4.62 -14.38 28.49
N LEU A 498 5.32 -13.24 28.53
CA LEU A 498 6.78 -13.20 28.53
C LEU A 498 7.39 -13.91 29.77
N GLU A 499 6.77 -13.77 30.94
CA GLU A 499 7.15 -14.54 32.13
C GLU A 499 6.88 -16.04 31.94
N LEU A 500 5.70 -16.40 31.42
CA LEU A 500 5.32 -17.79 31.21
C LEU A 500 6.25 -18.50 30.20
N VAL A 501 6.68 -17.83 29.13
CA VAL A 501 7.67 -18.40 28.20
C VAL A 501 9.00 -18.70 28.92
N LYS A 502 9.39 -17.89 29.91
CA LYS A 502 10.60 -18.10 30.73
C LYS A 502 10.44 -19.19 31.78
N SER A 503 9.23 -19.44 32.30
CA SER A 503 9.00 -20.44 33.36
C SER A 503 8.45 -21.78 32.86
N GLU A 504 7.67 -21.79 31.77
CA GLU A 504 6.90 -22.94 31.29
C GLU A 504 7.54 -23.56 30.04
N PRO A 505 8.09 -24.80 30.13
CA PRO A 505 8.76 -25.44 29.00
C PRO A 505 7.84 -25.68 27.78
N GLU A 506 6.56 -26.00 28.01
CA GLU A 506 5.61 -26.28 26.92
C GLU A 506 5.27 -25.01 26.11
N LEU A 507 5.11 -23.87 26.77
CA LEU A 507 4.84 -22.60 26.09
C LEU A 507 6.10 -22.10 25.37
N ARG A 508 7.29 -22.30 25.95
CA ARG A 508 8.57 -22.02 25.28
C ARG A 508 8.78 -22.85 24.03
N ALA A 509 8.33 -24.10 24.04
CA ALA A 509 8.38 -24.98 22.88
C ALA A 509 7.37 -24.60 21.79
N ASN A 510 6.37 -23.77 22.11
CA ASN A 510 5.33 -23.33 21.18
C ASN A 510 5.15 -21.80 21.21
N LEU A 511 6.15 -21.08 20.69
CA LEU A 511 6.13 -19.62 20.64
C LEU A 511 5.02 -19.05 19.74
N SER A 512 4.45 -19.84 18.82
CA SER A 512 3.29 -19.42 18.05
C SER A 512 2.07 -19.24 18.95
N ALA A 513 1.83 -20.18 19.87
CA ALA A 513 0.76 -20.03 20.86
C ALA A 513 1.03 -18.85 21.79
N ALA A 514 2.28 -18.65 22.23
CA ALA A 514 2.66 -17.50 23.04
C ALA A 514 2.39 -16.17 22.32
N ALA A 515 2.80 -16.04 21.06
CA ALA A 515 2.53 -14.86 20.25
C ALA A 515 1.03 -14.60 20.08
N HIS A 516 0.24 -15.65 19.85
CA HIS A 516 -1.21 -15.56 19.74
C HIS A 516 -1.88 -15.09 21.05
N LEU A 517 -1.44 -15.60 22.20
CA LEU A 517 -1.93 -15.15 23.50
C LEU A 517 -1.68 -13.66 23.72
N ILE A 518 -0.50 -13.16 23.31
CA ILE A 518 -0.18 -11.73 23.38
C ILE A 518 -1.10 -10.92 22.48
N HIS A 519 -1.23 -11.29 21.20
CA HIS A 519 -2.05 -10.57 20.24
C HIS A 519 -3.55 -10.58 20.57
N GLY A 520 -4.04 -11.66 21.19
CA GLY A 520 -5.42 -11.78 21.65
C GLY A 520 -5.70 -11.13 22.99
N SER A 521 -4.69 -10.65 23.71
CA SER A 521 -4.89 -9.98 25.01
C SER A 521 -5.21 -8.50 24.83
N ALA A 522 -6.01 -7.95 25.75
CA ALA A 522 -6.29 -6.51 25.80
C ALA A 522 -5.32 -5.73 26.72
N ASP A 523 -4.44 -6.43 27.44
CA ASP A 523 -3.45 -5.86 28.37
C ASP A 523 -4.02 -4.87 29.39
N GLY A 524 -5.26 -5.12 29.85
CA GLY A 524 -5.95 -4.24 30.79
C GLY A 524 -6.49 -2.93 30.21
N LYS A 525 -6.16 -2.61 28.94
CA LYS A 525 -6.56 -1.38 28.26
C LYS A 525 -8.07 -1.27 28.05
N PHE A 526 -8.71 -2.38 27.69
CA PHE A 526 -10.16 -2.46 27.48
C PHE A 526 -10.67 -3.86 27.85
N ARG A 527 -11.97 -3.98 28.10
CA ARG A 527 -12.62 -5.27 28.36
C ARG A 527 -13.04 -5.90 27.04
N VAL A 528 -12.92 -7.23 26.96
CA VAL A 528 -13.38 -8.01 25.81
C VAL A 528 -14.48 -8.93 26.27
N THR A 529 -15.65 -8.85 25.63
CA THR A 529 -16.78 -9.76 25.81
C THR A 529 -16.91 -10.63 24.57
N TYR A 530 -16.74 -11.94 24.72
CA TYR A 530 -16.77 -12.89 23.61
C TYR A 530 -18.08 -13.67 23.60
N CYS A 531 -18.93 -13.41 22.59
CA CYS A 531 -20.20 -14.09 22.42
C CYS A 531 -20.01 -15.31 21.51
N ALA A 532 -19.34 -16.33 22.03
CA ALA A 532 -19.02 -17.58 21.33
C ALA A 532 -20.21 -18.54 21.30
N GLY A 533 -20.45 -19.21 20.17
CA GLY A 533 -21.58 -20.13 20.01
C GLY A 533 -21.34 -21.55 20.52
N GLY A 534 -20.09 -22.02 20.53
CA GLY A 534 -19.73 -23.39 20.90
C GLY A 534 -18.85 -23.52 22.14
N LEU A 535 -18.63 -22.43 22.88
CA LEU A 535 -17.85 -22.42 24.12
C LEU A 535 -18.76 -21.98 25.28
N THR A 536 -18.57 -22.58 26.45
CA THR A 536 -19.29 -22.23 27.67
C THR A 536 -18.76 -20.92 28.27
N GLU A 537 -19.60 -20.27 29.09
CA GLU A 537 -19.21 -19.09 29.88
C GLU A 537 -17.92 -19.36 30.67
N GLN A 538 -17.86 -20.49 31.39
CA GLN A 538 -16.68 -20.87 32.16
C GLN A 538 -15.41 -21.02 31.30
N GLU A 539 -15.51 -21.55 30.09
CA GLU A 539 -14.36 -21.66 29.19
C GLU A 539 -13.85 -20.29 28.73
N ILE A 540 -14.77 -19.37 28.41
CA ILE A 540 -14.46 -18.01 27.98
C ILE A 540 -13.87 -17.19 29.14
N ASP A 541 -14.45 -17.29 30.33
CA ASP A 541 -13.95 -16.64 31.55
C ASP A 541 -12.56 -17.14 31.92
N ASN A 542 -12.33 -18.46 31.86
CA ASN A 542 -11.01 -19.05 32.09
C ASN A 542 -9.97 -18.59 31.07
N ALA A 543 -10.40 -18.27 29.85
CA ALA A 543 -9.52 -17.71 28.83
C ALA A 543 -9.25 -16.22 29.03
N GLY A 544 -9.87 -15.54 30.00
CA GLY A 544 -9.61 -14.14 30.33
C GLY A 544 -10.52 -13.13 29.61
N PHE A 545 -11.67 -13.57 29.10
CA PHE A 545 -12.69 -12.70 28.49
C PHE A 545 -14.00 -12.75 29.29
N GLY A 546 -14.86 -11.75 29.13
CA GLY A 546 -16.25 -11.85 29.56
C GLY A 546 -17.09 -12.64 28.56
N TYR A 547 -18.23 -13.18 29.00
CA TYR A 547 -19.15 -13.93 28.16
C TYR A 547 -20.53 -13.26 28.05
N MET A 548 -21.15 -13.39 26.88
CA MET A 548 -22.57 -13.11 26.65
C MET A 548 -23.10 -14.11 25.62
N PRO A 549 -24.31 -14.68 25.78
CA PRO A 549 -24.88 -15.56 24.76
C PRO A 549 -24.97 -14.87 23.40
N PRO A 550 -24.56 -15.51 22.28
CA PRO A 550 -24.57 -14.87 20.95
C PRO A 550 -25.93 -14.31 20.55
N ARG A 551 -27.01 -15.03 20.88
CA ARG A 551 -28.38 -14.61 20.58
C ARG A 551 -28.77 -13.34 21.34
N GLU A 552 -28.42 -13.28 22.62
CA GLU A 552 -28.66 -12.10 23.46
C GLU A 552 -27.91 -10.90 22.92
N ALA A 553 -26.63 -11.07 22.55
CA ALA A 553 -25.83 -10.00 21.94
C ALA A 553 -26.43 -9.51 20.61
N MET A 554 -26.85 -10.43 19.72
CA MET A 554 -27.48 -10.07 18.45
C MET A 554 -28.79 -9.30 18.63
N GLU A 555 -29.60 -9.68 19.61
CA GLU A 555 -30.86 -9.00 19.96
C GLU A 555 -30.58 -7.62 20.57
N LYS A 556 -29.67 -7.54 21.55
CA LYS A 556 -29.26 -6.29 22.23
C LYS A 556 -28.73 -5.25 21.25
N TYR A 557 -27.82 -5.64 20.35
CA TYR A 557 -27.16 -4.70 19.45
C TYR A 557 -27.85 -4.53 18.10
N ARG A 558 -28.95 -5.28 17.84
CA ARG A 558 -29.67 -5.24 16.56
C ARG A 558 -28.73 -5.28 15.35
N VAL A 559 -27.76 -6.20 15.36
CA VAL A 559 -26.59 -6.21 14.44
C VAL A 559 -26.94 -6.14 12.95
N ARG A 560 -28.14 -6.57 12.55
CA ARG A 560 -28.63 -6.51 11.16
C ARG A 560 -28.98 -5.08 10.70
N GLU A 561 -29.17 -4.16 11.64
CA GLU A 561 -29.52 -2.76 11.39
C GLU A 561 -28.29 -1.85 11.45
N LEU A 562 -27.18 -2.33 12.03
CA LEU A 562 -25.94 -1.56 12.18
C LEU A 562 -25.23 -1.37 10.83
N LYS A 563 -24.58 -0.22 10.69
CA LYS A 563 -23.68 0.10 9.59
C LYS A 563 -22.27 0.24 10.13
N ASP A 564 -21.25 -0.10 9.32
CA ASP A 564 -19.86 0.07 9.76
C ASP A 564 -19.58 1.52 10.18
N GLY A 565 -18.87 1.68 11.30
CA GLY A 565 -18.63 2.98 11.94
C GLY A 565 -19.55 3.26 13.13
N TRP A 566 -19.82 4.53 13.39
CA TRP A 566 -20.57 4.98 14.58
C TRP A 566 -22.08 4.79 14.43
N ASN A 567 -22.70 4.19 15.44
CA ASN A 567 -24.15 3.97 15.54
C ASN A 567 -24.65 4.35 16.95
N ASP A 568 -25.94 4.64 17.07
CA ASP A 568 -26.64 4.76 18.36
C ASP A 568 -27.48 3.50 18.58
N VAL A 569 -27.28 2.85 19.73
CA VAL A 569 -28.07 1.70 20.18
C VAL A 569 -28.67 2.05 21.52
N ASP A 570 -29.94 2.48 21.48
CA ASP A 570 -30.72 2.85 22.67
C ASP A 570 -30.08 3.95 23.53
N GLY A 571 -29.47 4.96 22.87
CA GLY A 571 -28.77 6.06 23.52
C GLY A 571 -27.32 5.75 23.93
N GLU A 572 -26.83 4.55 23.63
CA GLU A 572 -25.42 4.18 23.76
C GLU A 572 -24.72 4.27 22.39
N GLU A 573 -23.64 5.02 22.30
CA GLU A 573 -22.85 5.11 21.07
C GLU A 573 -21.94 3.88 20.92
N VAL A 574 -21.99 3.23 19.75
CA VAL A 574 -21.19 2.03 19.44
C VAL A 574 -20.48 2.18 18.11
N PHE A 575 -19.23 1.73 18.06
CA PHE A 575 -18.48 1.58 16.81
C PHE A 575 -18.64 0.15 16.29
N TYR A 576 -19.35 -0.03 15.18
CA TYR A 576 -19.61 -1.33 14.59
C TYR A 576 -18.60 -1.69 13.49
N VAL A 577 -18.15 -2.94 13.50
CA VAL A 577 -17.32 -3.53 12.44
C VAL A 577 -17.90 -4.87 12.00
N SER A 578 -18.27 -4.95 10.73
CA SER A 578 -18.84 -6.13 10.08
C SER A 578 -17.79 -7.14 9.62
N ASN A 579 -16.57 -6.68 9.34
CA ASN A 579 -15.44 -7.53 9.00
C ASN A 579 -14.11 -6.92 9.47
N PRO A 580 -13.55 -7.38 10.59
CA PRO A 580 -12.30 -6.84 11.11
C PRO A 580 -11.07 -7.20 10.25
N ALA A 581 -11.17 -8.16 9.31
CA ALA A 581 -10.03 -8.52 8.46
C ALA A 581 -9.68 -7.45 7.42
N LEU A 582 -10.60 -6.52 7.14
CA LEU A 582 -10.47 -5.54 6.05
C LEU A 582 -9.96 -4.16 6.49
N GLY A 583 -9.89 -3.87 7.79
CA GLY A 583 -9.56 -2.54 8.31
C GLY A 583 -8.53 -2.55 9.42
N LEU A 584 -7.89 -1.40 9.63
CA LEU A 584 -7.08 -1.09 10.80
C LEU A 584 -7.45 0.31 11.27
N TRP A 585 -8.07 0.40 12.43
CA TRP A 585 -8.55 1.65 13.01
C TRP A 585 -7.56 2.16 14.04
N ILE A 586 -7.23 3.45 13.93
CA ILE A 586 -6.26 4.11 14.80
C ILE A 586 -6.87 5.40 15.32
N PHE A 587 -6.68 5.67 16.61
CA PHE A 587 -6.88 7.00 17.19
C PHE A 587 -5.52 7.51 17.65
N ASP A 588 -5.00 8.56 17.01
CA ASP A 588 -3.65 9.08 17.30
C ASP A 588 -3.60 10.03 18.50
N GLY A 589 -4.74 10.34 19.14
CA GLY A 589 -4.83 11.45 20.08
C GLY A 589 -4.66 12.81 19.38
N GLU A 590 -5.01 13.90 20.04
CA GLU A 590 -4.45 15.20 19.60
C GLU A 590 -2.93 15.12 19.79
N GLU A 591 -2.15 15.30 18.73
CA GLU A 591 -0.72 15.60 18.86
C GLU A 591 -0.59 16.72 19.89
N LYS A 592 -0.01 16.39 21.06
CA LYS A 592 0.30 17.38 22.09
C LYS A 592 1.59 18.11 21.79
#